data_AF-A0A6N8F243-F1
#
_entry.id   AF-A0A6N8F243-F1
#
_cell.length_a   1.000
_cell.length_b   1.000
_cell.length_c   1.000
_cell.angle_alpha   90.00
_cell.angle_beta   90.00
_cell.angle_gamma   90.00
#
_symmetry.space_group_name_H-M   'P 1'
#
loop_
_entity.id
_entity.type
_entity.pdbx_description
1 polymer ?
#
loop_
_entity_poly.entity_id
_entity_poly.type
_entity_poly.pdbx_seq_one_letter_code
_entity_poly.pdbx_strand_id
1 'polypeptide(L)' 'MHSIGIGGGEYSFRKLIDQVQLGDYIMNNAHIDFGVFHEDIDQINGLIGLDVLKSGNMIIDLHQMEMHPATLSCD' A
#
# COMPACT_ATOMS: atom_id res chain seq x y z
N MET A 1 14.22 -6.76 6.36
CA MET A 1 13.23 -7.85 6.51
C MET A 1 13.18 -8.59 5.18
N HIS A 2 12.67 -9.83 5.14
CA HIS A 2 12.46 -10.54 3.87
C HIS A 2 10.98 -10.46 3.52
N SER A 3 10.65 -9.81 2.40
CA SER A 3 9.34 -9.90 1.78
C SER A 3 9.31 -11.11 0.86
N ILE A 4 8.28 -11.95 0.94
CA ILE A 4 8.16 -13.15 0.11
C ILE A 4 7.01 -12.94 -0.86
N GLY A 5 7.28 -13.12 -2.15
CA GLY A 5 6.30 -13.02 -3.22
C GLY A 5 6.46 -14.12 -4.26
N ILE A 6 5.74 -14.00 -5.38
CA ILE A 6 5.95 -14.85 -6.55
C ILE A 6 7.32 -14.50 -7.14
N GLY A 7 8.29 -15.40 -7.02
CA GLY A 7 9.69 -15.18 -7.43
C GLY A 7 10.72 -15.39 -6.31
N GLY A 8 10.28 -15.43 -5.05
CA GLY A 8 11.17 -15.70 -3.91
C GLY A 8 11.15 -14.59 -2.85
N GLY A 9 12.21 -14.57 -2.05
CA GLY A 9 12.38 -13.60 -0.97
C GLY A 9 13.24 -12.42 -1.40
N GLU A 10 12.71 -11.22 -1.28
CA GLU A 10 13.40 -9.97 -1.56
C GLU A 10 13.83 -9.23 -0.30
N TYR A 11 14.91 -8.48 -0.41
CA TYR A 11 15.35 -7.59 0.65
C TYR A 11 14.42 -6.36 0.72
N SER A 12 13.82 -6.16 1.90
CA SER A 12 13.07 -4.95 2.22
C SER A 12 13.66 -4.24 3.43
N PHE A 13 13.48 -2.92 3.50
CA PHE A 13 13.81 -2.13 4.67
C PHE A 13 12.59 -1.40 5.20
N ARG A 14 12.47 -1.38 6.53
CA ARG A 14 11.39 -0.67 7.23
C ARG A 14 11.85 0.71 7.64
N LYS A 15 11.03 1.73 7.39
CA LYS A 15 11.24 3.09 7.89
C LYS A 15 10.01 3.57 8.64
N LEU A 16 10.22 4.42 9.64
CA LEU A 16 9.17 5.29 10.17
C LEU A 16 9.06 6.48 9.21
N ILE A 17 7.89 6.66 8.64
CA ILE A 17 7.57 7.74 7.70
C ILE A 17 6.64 8.71 8.42
N ASP A 18 6.91 10.01 8.32
CA ASP A 18 6.13 11.03 8.99
C ASP A 18 4.67 11.03 8.50
N GLN A 19 4.48 10.83 7.18
CA GLN A 19 3.17 10.83 6.57
C GLN A 19 3.12 9.99 5.30
N VAL A 20 2.00 9.29 5.12
CA VAL A 20 1.55 8.70 3.86
C VAL A 20 0.21 9.34 3.52
N GLN A 21 0.08 9.87 2.31
CA GLN A 21 -1.15 10.45 1.80
C GLN A 21 -1.63 9.68 0.56
N LEU A 22 -2.89 9.26 0.57
CA LEU A 22 -3.58 8.61 -0.56
C LEU A 22 -4.89 9.35 -0.82
N GLY A 23 -4.89 10.25 -1.82
CA GLY A 23 -6.01 11.18 -2.02
C GLY A 23 -6.26 12.01 -0.75
N ASP A 24 -7.47 11.92 -0.21
CA ASP A 24 -7.88 12.60 1.02
C ASP A 24 -7.55 11.79 2.30
N TYR A 25 -7.11 10.54 2.16
CA TYR A 25 -6.72 9.72 3.30
C TYR A 25 -5.29 10.05 3.75
N ILE A 26 -5.13 10.35 5.03
CA ILE A 26 -3.84 10.69 5.64
C ILE A 26 -3.53 9.71 6.76
N MET A 27 -2.36 9.10 6.70
CA MET A 27 -1.78 8.29 7.77
C MET A 27 -0.48 8.94 8.25
N ASN A 28 -0.36 9.21 9.55
CA ASN A 28 0.83 9.83 10.14
C ASN A 28 1.63 8.79 10.96
N ASN A 29 2.94 9.00 11.07
CA ASN A 29 3.87 8.17 11.86
C ASN A 29 3.75 6.67 11.53
N ALA A 30 3.82 6.33 10.24
CA ALA A 30 3.61 4.98 9.76
C ALA A 30 4.91 4.20 9.60
N HIS A 31 4.91 2.94 10.02
CA HIS A 31 5.99 2.00 9.70
C HIS A 31 5.73 1.35 8.34
N ILE A 32 6.50 1.73 7.33
CA ILE A 32 6.34 1.23 5.96
C ILE A 32 7.56 0.41 5.55
N ASP A 33 7.31 -0.71 4.89
CA ASP A 33 8.32 -1.54 4.25
C ASP A 33 8.52 -1.10 2.79
N PHE A 34 9.76 -0.77 2.44
CA PHE A 34 10.16 -0.46 1.08
C PHE A 34 10.94 -1.63 0.50
N GLY A 35 10.51 -2.08 -0.68
CA GLY A 35 11.22 -3.03 -1.53
C GLY A 35 11.45 -2.40 -2.90
N VAL A 36 12.43 -2.92 -3.64
CA VAL A 36 12.73 -2.51 -5.01
C VAL A 36 12.17 -3.58 -5.95
N PHE A 37 11.52 -3.17 -7.04
CA PHE A 37 11.17 -4.12 -8.11
C PHE A 37 12.42 -4.54 -8.86
N HIS A 38 12.47 -5.78 -9.31
CA HIS A 38 13.54 -6.22 -10.20
C HIS A 38 13.54 -5.37 -11.47
N GLU A 39 14.74 -5.09 -11.99
CA GLU A 39 14.97 -4.28 -13.19
C GLU A 39 14.22 -4.80 -14.44
N ASP A 40 13.78 -6.06 -14.42
CA ASP A 40 13.02 -6.68 -15.52
C ASP A 40 11.49 -6.49 -15.41
N ILE A 41 10.98 -5.83 -14.34
CA ILE A 41 9.55 -5.60 -14.12
C ILE A 41 9.22 -4.11 -14.36
N ASP A 42 9.10 -3.74 -15.63
CA ASP A 42 8.74 -2.36 -16.03
C ASP A 42 7.23 -2.07 -16.00
N GLN A 43 6.40 -3.08 -15.72
CA GLN A 43 4.93 -2.99 -15.85
C GLN A 43 4.23 -2.57 -14.56
N ILE A 44 4.94 -2.53 -13.42
CA ILE A 44 4.36 -2.22 -12.11
C ILE A 44 5.01 -0.93 -11.58
N ASN A 45 4.22 0.15 -11.55
CA ASN A 45 4.69 1.45 -11.07
C ASN A 45 4.83 1.51 -9.53
N GLY A 46 4.23 0.56 -8.82
CA GLY A 46 4.21 0.52 -7.36
C GLY A 46 3.25 -0.54 -6.84
N LEU A 47 3.46 -0.96 -5.59
CA LEU A 47 2.53 -1.79 -4.84
C LEU A 47 2.10 -1.04 -3.59
N ILE A 48 0.79 -1.02 -3.33
CA ILE A 48 0.24 -0.48 -2.08
C ILE A 48 -0.03 -1.66 -1.15
N GLY A 49 0.55 -1.62 0.04
CA GLY A 49 0.42 -2.66 1.04
C GLY A 49 -0.97 -2.70 1.68
N LEU A 50 -1.36 -3.89 2.16
CA LEU A 50 -2.62 -4.09 2.88
C LEU A 50 -2.68 -3.35 4.22
N ASP A 51 -1.53 -3.07 4.84
CA ASP A 51 -1.43 -2.22 6.02
C ASP A 51 -2.02 -0.83 5.77
N VAL A 52 -1.67 -0.21 4.64
CA VAL A 52 -2.19 1.09 4.22
C VAL A 52 -3.67 1.00 3.82
N LEU A 53 -4.06 -0.05 3.09
CA LEU A 53 -5.45 -0.22 2.65
C LEU A 53 -6.39 -0.47 3.83
N LYS A 54 -5.95 -1.27 4.81
CA LYS A 54 -6.73 -1.56 6.01
C LYS A 54 -6.81 -0.36 6.95
N SER A 55 -5.75 0.44 7.07
CA SER A 55 -5.77 1.62 7.94
C SER A 55 -6.75 2.69 7.45
N GLY A 56 -6.99 2.76 6.14
CA GLY A 56 -8.01 3.62 5.53
C GLY A 56 -9.39 2.99 5.35
N ASN A 57 -9.59 1.74 5.80
CA ASN A 57 -10.80 0.95 5.59
C ASN A 57 -11.28 0.98 4.13
N MET A 58 -10.34 0.80 3.19
CA MET A 58 -10.57 1.04 1.76
C MET A 58 -11.45 -0.02 1.11
N ILE A 59 -12.40 0.42 0.29
CA ILE A 59 -13.09 -0.36 -0.74
C ILE A 59 -12.36 -0.14 -2.06
N ILE A 60 -12.12 -1.23 -2.80
CA ILE A 60 -11.46 -1.20 -4.10
C ILE A 60 -12.48 -1.59 -5.16
N ASP A 61 -12.80 -0.66 -6.07
CA ASP A 61 -13.59 -0.91 -7.26
C ASP A 61 -12.65 -1.17 -8.44
N LEU A 62 -12.50 -2.45 -8.81
CA LEU A 62 -11.65 -2.87 -9.92
C LEU A 62 -12.26 -2.62 -11.30
N HIS A 63 -13.56 -2.37 -11.38
CA HIS A 63 -14.21 -2.03 -12.65
C HIS A 63 -13.96 -0.56 -13.01
N GLN A 64 -14.11 0.34 -12.04
CA GLN A 64 -13.81 1.77 -12.21
C GLN A 64 -12.32 2.09 -12.06
N MET A 65 -11.54 1.17 -11.49
CA MET A 65 -10.15 1.39 -11.09
C MET A 65 -10.02 2.52 -10.04
N GLU A 66 -10.92 2.51 -9.06
CA GLU A 66 -11.00 3.50 -7.98
C GLU A 66 -10.89 2.85 -6.60
N MET A 67 -10.49 3.64 -5.61
CA MET A 67 -10.52 3.26 -4.20
C MET A 67 -11.12 4.38 -3.36
N HIS A 68 -11.96 4.03 -2.40
CA HIS A 68 -12.57 4.99 -1.47
C HIS A 68 -12.70 4.39 -0.08
N PRO A 69 -12.67 5.20 1.00
CA PRO A 69 -12.94 4.71 2.34
C PRO A 69 -14.35 4.11 2.40
N ALA A 70 -14.51 3.00 3.13
CA ALA A 70 -15.84 2.54 3.48
C ALA A 70 -16.48 3.59 4.41
N THR A 71 -17.48 4.30 3.90
CA THR A 71 -18.27 5.21 4.71
C THR A 71 -19.12 4.37 5.63
N LEU A 72 -18.96 4.52 6.95
CA LEU A 72 -19.94 4.02 7.89
C LEU A 72 -21.21 4.86 7.68
N SER A 73 -22.25 4.28 7.10
CA SER A 73 -23.57 4.87 7.23
C SER A 73 -23.90 4.87 8.72
N CYS A 74 -24.02 6.06 9.31
CA CYS A 74 -24.73 6.19 10.56
C CYS A 74 -26.20 5.94 10.23
N ASP A 75 -26.64 4.69 10.41
CA ASP A 75 -28.06 4.35 10.50
C ASP A 75 -28.64 4.86 11.83
#